data_AF-A0A2K6T297-F1
#
_entry.id   AF-A0A2K6T297-F1
#
_cell.length_a   1.000
_cell.length_b   1.000
_cell.length_c   1.000
_cell.angle_alpha   90.00
_cell.angle_beta   90.00
_cell.angle_gamma   90.00
#
_symmetry.space_group_name_H-M   'P 1'
#
loop_
_entity.id
_entity.type
_entity.pdbx_description
1 polymer ?
#
loop_
_entity_poly.entity_id
_entity_poly.type
_entity_poly.pdbx_seq_one_letter_code
_entity_poly.pdbx_strand_id
1 'polypeptide(L)'
;LSPSLPSSRMAPLGRLLGLLMAACFTFCLSHQNREFALTNPEKSSTKETERKETKAEEELDAEVLEVFHPTHEWQALRPGQAVPAGSYVRLNLQTGEREAKLQYEDKFRNNLKGKRLNINTNTYTSQDLKSALAKFKEGAEMESSKEDKARQAEVKRLFRPIEELKKDFDELNVVIETDMQIMVRLINKFNSTSSSLEEKIAALFDLEYYVHQMDNAQDLLSFGGLQVVINGLNSTEPLVKEYAAFVLGAAFSSNPKVQVEAIEGGALQKLLVILATEQPLTAKKKVLFALCSLLRHFPYAQRQFLKLGGLQVLRSLVQEKGTEVLAVRVITLLYDLVTEKMFAEEEAELTQETSPEKLQQYRQVHLLPGLREQGWCEITARLLALPEHDAREKVLQTLGVLLTTCQDRYRQDPQLSRTLASLQAEYQTLASLELQDGEDEGYFRELLGSVDSLLKELR
;
A
#
# COMPACT_ATOMS: atom_id res chain seq x y z
N LEU A 1 17.65 -41.09 49.82
CA LEU A 1 16.18 -41.03 49.97
C LEU A 1 15.75 -39.63 49.57
N SER A 2 14.99 -39.58 48.48
CA SER A 2 14.41 -38.46 47.70
C SER A 2 13.54 -37.51 48.56
N PRO A 3 13.00 -36.36 48.07
CA PRO A 3 12.72 -36.06 46.65
C PRO A 3 12.91 -34.62 46.14
N SER A 4 12.89 -34.56 44.81
CA SER A 4 12.76 -33.43 43.90
C SER A 4 11.29 -32.99 43.73
N LEU A 5 11.09 -31.70 43.39
CA LEU A 5 9.91 -31.16 42.69
C LEU A 5 10.34 -30.02 41.73
N PRO A 6 9.58 -29.74 40.65
CA PRO A 6 10.10 -29.19 39.39
C PRO A 6 9.89 -27.67 39.25
N SER A 7 10.81 -27.01 38.55
CA SER A 7 10.66 -25.61 38.11
C SER A 7 9.93 -25.56 36.76
N SER A 8 8.92 -24.70 36.70
CA SER A 8 7.99 -24.45 35.60
C SER A 8 8.68 -23.88 34.35
N ARG A 9 8.27 -24.39 33.18
CA ARG A 9 8.60 -23.88 31.85
C ARG A 9 8.05 -22.45 31.67
N MET A 10 8.93 -21.48 31.37
CA MET A 10 8.54 -20.27 30.63
C MET A 10 8.97 -20.43 29.18
N ALA A 11 8.02 -20.32 28.25
CA ALA A 11 8.27 -20.24 26.82
C ALA A 11 8.84 -18.87 26.42
N PRO A 12 9.66 -18.75 25.37
CA PRO A 12 10.31 -17.50 25.02
C PRO A 12 9.40 -16.64 24.14
N LEU A 13 8.60 -15.78 24.77
CA LEU A 13 7.84 -14.69 24.15
C LEU A 13 8.73 -13.68 23.37
N GLY A 14 10.05 -13.70 23.60
CA GLY A 14 11.00 -12.78 22.97
C GLY A 14 11.24 -13.01 21.47
N ARG A 15 10.88 -14.16 20.90
CA ARG A 15 11.10 -14.46 19.47
C ARG A 15 10.02 -13.91 18.54
N LEU A 16 8.79 -13.71 19.02
CA LEU A 16 7.72 -13.05 18.25
C LEU A 16 7.96 -11.54 18.14
N LEU A 17 8.57 -10.93 19.16
CA LEU A 17 8.76 -9.48 19.23
C LEU A 17 9.79 -8.96 18.21
N GLY A 18 10.81 -9.77 17.87
CA GLY A 18 11.81 -9.43 16.86
C GLY A 18 11.25 -9.43 15.43
N LEU A 19 10.36 -10.38 15.12
CA LEU A 19 9.68 -10.46 13.82
C LEU A 19 8.63 -9.35 13.65
N LEU A 20 8.01 -8.89 14.74
CA LEU A 20 7.07 -7.75 14.74
C LEU A 20 7.74 -6.41 14.40
N MET A 21 8.98 -6.17 14.83
CA MET A 21 9.63 -4.87 14.63
C MET A 21 10.14 -4.65 13.20
N ALA A 22 10.58 -5.71 12.51
CA ALA A 22 10.99 -5.63 11.10
C ALA A 22 9.79 -5.47 10.15
N ALA A 23 8.64 -6.08 10.47
CA ALA A 23 7.39 -5.92 9.73
C ALA A 23 6.69 -4.58 9.99
N CYS A 24 6.85 -3.98 11.19
CA CYS A 24 6.29 -2.66 11.49
C CYS A 24 6.90 -1.54 10.64
N PHE A 25 8.17 -1.64 10.22
CA PHE A 25 8.78 -0.62 9.35
C PHE A 25 8.25 -0.66 7.91
N THR A 26 7.82 -1.81 7.40
CA THR A 26 7.12 -1.92 6.11
C THR A 26 5.61 -1.62 6.24
N PHE A 27 5.01 -1.94 7.39
CA PHE A 27 3.60 -1.70 7.68
C PHE A 27 3.25 -0.22 7.95
N CYS A 28 4.15 0.54 8.59
CA CYS A 28 3.95 1.98 8.86
C CYS A 28 3.85 2.85 7.59
N LEU A 29 4.36 2.38 6.45
CA LEU A 29 4.18 3.03 5.14
C LEU A 29 2.86 2.61 4.44
N SER A 30 2.19 1.55 4.91
CA SER A 30 0.94 1.03 4.34
C SER A 30 -0.32 1.47 5.10
N HIS A 31 -0.19 1.98 6.32
CA HIS A 31 -1.30 2.31 7.23
C HIS A 31 -2.12 3.56 6.81
N GLN A 32 -2.02 3.98 5.55
CA GLN A 32 -2.78 5.12 5.04
C GLN A 32 -3.96 4.76 4.13
N ASN A 33 -4.21 3.48 3.81
CA ASN A 33 -5.38 3.09 3.01
C ASN A 33 -6.18 1.95 3.65
N ARG A 34 -7.38 2.29 4.13
CA ARG A 34 -8.35 1.39 4.78
C ARG A 34 -9.48 0.94 3.82
N GLU A 35 -9.18 0.76 2.53
CA GLU A 35 -10.14 0.21 1.56
C GLU A 35 -9.65 -1.15 1.05
N PHE A 36 -10.10 -2.22 1.69
CA PHE A 36 -9.96 -3.58 1.17
C PHE A 36 -11.16 -3.91 0.27
N ALA A 37 -10.94 -4.54 -0.89
CA ALA A 37 -12.02 -4.95 -1.78
C ALA A 37 -12.75 -6.18 -1.22
N LEU A 38 -13.89 -5.93 -0.57
CA LEU A 38 -14.87 -6.96 -0.23
C LEU A 38 -15.84 -7.11 -1.40
N THR A 39 -15.74 -8.20 -2.17
CA THR A 39 -16.73 -8.52 -3.21
C THR A 39 -17.87 -9.35 -2.62
N ASN A 40 -19.12 -8.92 -2.87
CA ASN A 40 -20.34 -9.59 -2.41
C ASN A 40 -21.02 -10.31 -3.60
N PRO A 41 -21.28 -11.63 -3.55
CA PRO A 41 -21.59 -12.41 -4.74
C PRO A 41 -23.08 -12.51 -5.14
N GLU A 42 -23.97 -11.59 -4.73
CA GLU A 42 -25.42 -11.72 -5.04
C GLU A 42 -26.05 -10.46 -5.69
N LYS A 43 -26.22 -10.56 -7.02
CA LYS A 43 -27.26 -10.04 -7.94
C LYS A 43 -27.89 -8.63 -7.79
N SER A 44 -27.85 -7.96 -8.94
CA SER A 44 -28.74 -6.91 -9.48
C SER A 44 -30.21 -6.90 -9.03
N SER A 45 -30.74 -5.74 -8.64
CA SER A 45 -31.91 -5.08 -9.28
C SER A 45 -32.24 -3.74 -8.58
N THR A 46 -33.06 -2.95 -9.26
CA THR A 46 -33.26 -1.50 -9.20
C THR A 46 -34.17 -0.98 -8.05
N LYS A 47 -33.99 0.31 -7.73
CA LYS A 47 -34.95 1.35 -7.26
C LYS A 47 -35.07 1.72 -5.76
N GLU A 48 -34.68 2.98 -5.51
CA GLU A 48 -35.42 4.10 -4.90
C GLU A 48 -35.91 4.07 -3.43
N THR A 49 -35.46 5.12 -2.71
CA THR A 49 -36.09 5.88 -1.59
C THR A 49 -36.36 5.19 -0.26
N GLU A 50 -35.78 5.71 0.83
CA GLU A 50 -36.51 6.48 1.85
C GLU A 50 -35.61 7.07 2.94
N ARG A 51 -36.18 8.08 3.61
CA ARG A 51 -35.64 9.02 4.61
C ARG A 51 -36.08 8.59 6.01
N LYS A 52 -35.34 9.03 7.04
CA LYS A 52 -35.60 9.05 8.52
C LYS A 52 -34.70 8.08 9.30
N GLU A 53 -34.26 8.33 10.53
CA GLU A 53 -34.40 9.42 11.51
C GLU A 53 -33.29 9.22 12.55
N THR A 54 -32.89 10.32 13.19
CA THR A 54 -31.99 10.43 14.35
C THR A 54 -32.54 9.84 15.65
N LYS A 55 -31.67 9.27 16.49
CA LYS A 55 -31.65 9.27 17.98
C LYS A 55 -30.43 8.43 18.43
N ALA A 56 -29.68 8.70 19.49
CA ALA A 56 -29.86 9.60 20.62
C ALA A 56 -28.49 10.08 21.13
N GLU A 57 -28.51 11.25 21.75
CA GLU A 57 -27.44 11.87 22.52
C GLU A 57 -27.21 11.09 23.82
N GLU A 58 -25.95 10.84 24.18
CA GLU A 58 -25.55 10.62 25.57
C GLU A 58 -24.92 11.93 26.07
N GLU A 59 -25.59 12.53 27.05
CA GLU A 59 -25.10 13.62 27.89
C GLU A 59 -23.85 13.16 28.65
N LEU A 60 -22.75 13.93 28.53
CA LEU A 60 -21.65 13.89 29.49
C LEU A 60 -21.34 15.32 29.94
N ASP A 61 -21.28 15.45 31.26
CA ASP A 61 -21.22 16.67 32.05
C ASP A 61 -20.14 17.68 31.62
N ALA A 62 -20.50 18.95 31.71
CA ALA A 62 -19.59 20.07 31.55
C ALA A 62 -18.64 20.19 32.76
N GLU A 63 -17.56 19.41 32.77
CA GLU A 63 -16.39 19.75 33.59
C GLU A 63 -15.75 21.03 33.02
N VAL A 64 -15.72 22.08 33.83
CA VAL A 64 -15.05 23.34 33.53
C VAL A 64 -13.55 23.08 33.44
N LEU A 65 -13.05 22.81 32.23
CA LEU A 65 -11.62 22.65 31.97
C LEU A 65 -10.91 23.97 32.33
N GLU A 66 -9.98 23.91 33.29
CA GLU A 66 -9.15 25.05 33.67
C GLU A 66 -8.30 25.47 32.46
N VAL A 67 -8.52 26.69 31.96
CA VAL A 67 -7.85 27.20 30.76
C VAL A 67 -6.50 27.77 31.15
N PHE A 68 -5.43 27.25 30.52
CA PHE A 68 -4.08 27.77 30.68
C PHE A 68 -3.99 29.22 30.16
N HIS A 69 -3.30 30.11 30.88
CA HIS A 69 -3.08 31.50 30.48
C HIS A 69 -1.61 31.70 30.02
N PRO A 70 -1.32 31.67 28.71
CA PRO A 70 0.04 31.67 28.18
C PRO A 70 0.72 33.03 28.38
N THR A 71 1.99 32.99 28.79
CA THR A 71 2.89 34.16 28.80
C THR A 71 3.88 34.09 27.63
N HIS A 72 4.74 35.08 27.46
CA HIS A 72 5.72 35.12 26.36
C HIS A 72 6.90 34.13 26.55
N GLU A 73 7.00 33.51 27.73
CA GLU A 73 8.00 32.49 28.06
C GLU A 73 7.35 31.10 28.12
N TRP A 74 8.15 30.06 27.92
CA TRP A 74 7.67 28.68 27.93
C TRP A 74 7.29 28.23 29.34
N GLN A 75 6.09 27.67 29.49
CA GLN A 75 5.60 27.14 30.75
C GLN A 75 4.99 25.75 30.55
N ALA A 76 5.22 24.85 31.50
CA ALA A 76 4.71 23.49 31.45
C ALA A 76 3.18 23.45 31.66
N LEU A 77 2.51 22.61 30.87
CA LEU A 77 1.08 22.36 30.90
C LEU A 77 0.76 21.18 31.81
N ARG A 78 -0.29 21.33 32.63
CA ARG A 78 -0.79 20.21 33.45
C ARG A 78 -1.63 19.24 32.60
N PRO A 79 -1.64 17.93 32.93
CA PRO A 79 -2.49 16.95 32.23
C PRO A 79 -3.97 17.36 32.31
N GLY A 80 -4.65 17.45 31.17
CA GLY A 80 -6.06 17.84 31.08
C GLY A 80 -6.33 19.34 30.99
N GLN A 81 -5.30 20.20 31.06
CA GLN A 81 -5.47 21.66 30.99
C GLN A 81 -5.72 22.12 29.54
N ALA A 82 -6.76 22.94 29.33
CA ALA A 82 -7.12 23.44 28.00
C ALA A 82 -6.20 24.60 27.58
N VAL A 83 -5.64 24.56 26.37
CA VAL A 83 -4.74 25.59 25.85
C VAL A 83 -5.49 26.56 24.93
N PRO A 84 -5.41 27.89 25.12
CA PRO A 84 -6.08 28.86 24.26
C PRO A 84 -5.61 28.79 22.80
N ALA A 85 -6.54 28.95 21.88
CA ALA A 85 -6.27 28.99 20.44
C ALA A 85 -5.30 30.14 20.10
N GLY A 86 -4.20 29.82 19.41
CA GLY A 86 -3.13 30.78 19.08
C GLY A 86 -1.91 30.71 20.00
N SER A 87 -1.95 29.87 21.05
CA SER A 87 -0.77 29.54 21.84
C SER A 87 0.11 28.55 21.07
N TYR A 88 1.43 28.74 21.14
CA TYR A 88 2.38 27.81 20.55
C TYR A 88 2.73 26.74 21.59
N VAL A 89 2.45 25.48 21.26
CA VAL A 89 2.65 24.32 22.16
C VAL A 89 3.77 23.45 21.62
N ARG A 90 4.66 22.98 22.50
CA ARG A 90 5.70 22.00 22.16
C ARG A 90 5.77 20.90 23.20
N LEU A 91 6.37 19.78 22.80
CA LEU A 91 6.84 18.74 23.72
C LEU A 91 8.35 18.95 23.92
N ASN A 92 8.78 19.15 25.16
CA ASN A 92 10.19 19.27 25.50
C ASN A 92 10.81 17.87 25.47
N LEU A 93 11.65 17.58 24.47
CA LEU A 93 12.19 16.24 24.23
C LEU A 93 13.20 15.77 25.29
N GLN A 94 13.67 16.68 26.15
CA GLN A 94 14.66 16.36 27.18
C GLN A 94 14.01 16.08 28.54
N THR A 95 12.85 16.69 28.82
CA THR A 95 12.08 16.47 30.05
C THR A 95 10.80 15.65 29.85
N GLY A 96 10.33 15.50 28.60
CA GLY A 96 9.09 14.82 28.25
C GLY A 96 7.81 15.63 28.51
N GLU A 97 7.93 16.88 28.98
CA GLU A 97 6.79 17.70 29.37
C GLU A 97 6.22 18.52 28.21
N ARG A 98 4.90 18.73 28.19
CA ARG A 98 4.23 19.63 27.24
C ARG A 98 4.32 21.05 27.76
N GLU A 99 4.82 21.98 26.96
CA GLU A 99 4.97 23.39 27.31
C GLU A 99 4.19 24.28 26.32
N ALA A 100 3.65 25.40 26.79
CA ALA A 100 2.98 26.39 25.94
C ALA A 100 3.45 27.81 26.23
N LYS A 101 3.43 28.66 25.20
CA LYS A 101 3.66 30.11 25.31
C LYS A 101 2.80 30.90 24.32
N LEU A 102 2.70 32.20 24.56
CA LEU A 102 2.03 33.17 23.70
C LEU A 102 2.93 33.53 22.51
N GLN A 103 2.36 33.55 21.31
CA GLN A 103 3.06 33.93 20.08
C GLN A 103 3.14 35.47 19.99
N TYR A 104 4.31 36.01 19.64
CA TYR A 104 4.43 37.42 19.27
C TYR A 104 3.62 37.69 17.99
N GLU A 105 2.79 38.73 17.99
CA GLU A 105 2.05 39.14 16.81
C GLU A 105 3.00 39.68 15.74
N ASP A 106 3.39 38.81 14.80
CA ASP A 106 3.94 39.26 13.53
C ASP A 106 2.84 40.00 12.75
N LYS A 107 3.01 41.32 12.64
CA LYS A 107 2.11 42.27 11.95
C LYS A 107 1.88 41.99 10.45
N PHE A 108 2.34 40.86 9.92
CA PHE A 108 2.22 40.47 8.51
C PHE A 108 1.21 39.34 8.22
N ARG A 109 0.56 38.73 9.23
CA ARG A 109 -0.40 37.60 9.02
C ARG A 109 -1.88 37.92 9.28
N ASN A 110 -2.24 39.15 9.63
CA ASN A 110 -3.59 39.45 10.13
C ASN A 110 -4.69 39.69 9.08
N ASN A 111 -4.46 39.48 7.77
CA ASN A 111 -5.51 39.68 6.76
C ASN A 111 -6.18 38.39 6.23
N LEU A 112 -6.01 37.23 6.89
CA LEU A 112 -6.67 35.97 6.49
C LEU A 112 -7.39 35.23 7.63
N LYS A 113 -7.60 35.85 8.80
CA LYS A 113 -8.53 35.32 9.82
C LYS A 113 -9.93 35.90 9.62
N GLY A 114 -10.70 35.28 8.73
CA GLY A 114 -12.15 35.41 8.77
C GLY A 114 -12.67 34.91 10.11
N LYS A 115 -13.28 35.79 10.91
CA LYS A 115 -14.14 35.38 12.04
C LYS A 115 -15.26 34.51 11.47
N ARG A 116 -15.23 33.20 11.70
CA ARG A 116 -16.45 32.38 11.61
C ARG A 116 -17.38 32.86 12.73
N LEU A 117 -18.30 33.74 12.38
CA LEU A 117 -19.51 33.95 13.17
C LEU A 117 -20.30 32.64 13.12
N ASN A 118 -20.68 32.15 14.30
CA ASN A 118 -21.61 31.03 14.41
C ASN A 118 -22.98 31.55 13.94
N ILE A 119 -23.34 31.29 12.69
CA ILE A 119 -24.62 31.69 12.11
C ILE A 119 -25.61 30.58 12.43
N ASN A 120 -26.42 30.77 13.47
CA ASN A 120 -27.70 30.09 13.56
C ASN A 120 -28.55 30.55 12.37
N THR A 121 -28.82 29.63 11.46
CA THR A 121 -29.73 29.78 10.32
C THR A 121 -31.15 29.98 10.85
N ASN A 122 -31.58 31.25 11.01
CA ASN A 122 -32.96 31.75 10.79
C ASN A 122 -33.26 33.19 11.29
N THR A 123 -32.31 34.14 11.29
CA THR A 123 -32.61 35.48 11.89
C THR A 123 -32.30 36.72 11.07
N TYR A 124 -31.90 36.61 9.79
CA TYR A 124 -31.60 37.82 9.00
C TYR A 124 -32.38 37.87 7.69
N THR A 125 -33.12 38.97 7.49
CA THR A 125 -33.84 39.21 6.24
C THR A 125 -32.90 39.83 5.20
N SER A 126 -33.24 39.71 3.91
CA SER A 126 -32.44 40.31 2.81
C SER A 126 -32.28 41.84 2.94
N GLN A 127 -33.16 42.50 3.71
CA GLN A 127 -33.06 43.92 4.01
C GLN A 127 -31.97 44.22 5.06
N ASP A 128 -31.79 43.34 6.06
CA ASP A 128 -30.75 43.46 7.07
C ASP A 128 -29.36 43.32 6.44
N LEU A 129 -29.17 42.35 5.54
CA LEU A 129 -27.91 42.20 4.80
C LEU A 129 -27.61 43.41 3.89
N LYS A 130 -28.63 43.98 3.24
CA LYS A 130 -28.47 45.19 2.41
C LYS A 130 -28.04 46.39 3.25
N SER A 131 -28.61 46.55 4.44
CA SER A 131 -28.25 47.63 5.37
C SER A 131 -26.84 47.46 5.94
N ALA A 132 -26.41 46.22 6.21
CA ALA A 132 -25.06 45.92 6.68
C ALA A 132 -24.02 46.18 5.58
N LEU A 133 -24.30 45.80 4.33
CA LEU A 133 -23.45 46.09 3.18
C LEU A 133 -23.33 47.59 2.89
N ALA A 134 -24.41 48.36 3.07
CA ALA A 134 -24.35 49.81 2.93
C ALA A 134 -23.42 50.46 3.97
N LYS A 135 -23.46 50.00 5.23
CA LYS A 135 -22.56 50.48 6.30
C LYS A 135 -21.09 50.12 6.06
N PHE A 136 -20.80 48.97 5.46
CA PHE A 136 -19.44 48.62 5.03
C PHE A 136 -18.94 49.49 3.87
N LYS A 137 -19.85 49.94 2.99
CA LYS A 137 -19.51 50.80 1.85
C LYS A 137 -19.25 52.25 2.28
N GLU A 138 -20.00 52.77 3.25
CA GLU A 138 -19.76 54.09 3.86
C GLU A 138 -18.45 54.13 4.68
N GLY A 139 -18.11 53.05 5.39
CA GLY A 139 -16.85 52.96 6.15
C GLY A 139 -15.59 52.81 5.29
N ALA A 140 -15.71 52.40 4.02
CA ALA A 140 -14.60 52.33 3.07
C ALA A 140 -14.32 53.67 2.36
N GLU A 141 -15.28 54.59 2.38
CA GLU A 141 -15.15 55.92 1.78
C GLU A 141 -14.62 56.98 2.76
N MET A 142 -14.63 56.71 4.07
CA MET A 142 -14.04 57.60 5.07
C MET A 142 -12.66 57.10 5.51
N GLU A 143 -11.64 57.85 5.04
CA GLU A 143 -10.21 57.75 5.36
C GLU A 143 -9.43 56.55 4.81
N SER A 144 -9.35 56.43 3.48
CA SER A 144 -8.09 55.96 2.88
C SER A 144 -7.02 57.02 3.16
N SER A 145 -6.13 56.79 4.12
CA SER A 145 -5.01 57.71 4.37
C SER A 145 -4.17 57.87 3.09
N LYS A 146 -3.49 59.00 2.90
CA LYS A 146 -2.55 59.17 1.77
C LYS A 146 -1.46 58.08 1.78
N GLU A 147 -1.12 57.56 2.95
CA GLU A 147 -0.18 56.44 3.15
C GLU A 147 -0.74 55.11 2.64
N ASP A 148 -2.03 54.82 2.83
CA ASP A 148 -2.65 53.58 2.34
C ASP A 148 -2.76 53.56 0.81
N LYS A 149 -3.06 54.71 0.20
CA LYS A 149 -3.03 54.87 -1.25
C LYS A 149 -1.60 54.74 -1.81
N ALA A 150 -0.61 55.28 -1.09
CA ALA A 150 0.80 55.15 -1.47
C ALA A 150 1.29 53.70 -1.36
N ARG A 151 0.98 53.00 -0.26
CA ARG A 151 1.29 51.57 -0.09
C ARG A 151 0.60 50.70 -1.13
N GLN A 152 -0.68 50.95 -1.44
CA GLN A 152 -1.36 50.21 -2.51
C GLN A 152 -0.75 50.49 -3.89
N ALA A 153 -0.33 51.72 -4.17
CA ALA A 153 0.34 52.07 -5.42
C ALA A 153 1.74 51.45 -5.53
N GLU A 154 2.49 51.38 -4.43
CA GLU A 154 3.79 50.73 -4.35
C GLU A 154 3.67 49.21 -4.53
N VAL A 155 2.72 48.57 -3.84
CA VAL A 155 2.41 47.13 -4.01
C VAL A 155 1.97 46.84 -5.44
N LYS A 156 1.10 47.66 -6.05
CA LYS A 156 0.69 47.48 -7.46
C LYS A 156 1.83 47.68 -8.46
N ARG A 157 2.92 48.36 -8.09
CA ARG A 157 4.13 48.48 -8.92
C ARG A 157 5.07 47.30 -8.77
N LEU A 158 5.02 46.60 -7.63
CA LEU A 158 5.83 45.40 -7.35
C LEU A 158 5.29 44.14 -8.02
N PHE A 159 3.98 44.10 -8.32
CA PHE A 159 3.34 42.95 -8.95
C PHE A 159 2.84 43.29 -10.35
N ARG A 160 3.04 42.37 -11.29
CA ARG A 160 2.43 42.46 -12.63
C ARG A 160 0.90 42.38 -12.53
N PRO A 161 0.15 43.10 -13.39
CA PRO A 161 -1.29 42.98 -13.48
C PRO A 161 -1.72 41.52 -13.69
N ILE A 162 -2.78 41.08 -13.03
CA ILE A 162 -3.26 39.69 -13.14
C ILE A 162 -3.74 39.38 -14.56
N GLU A 163 -4.22 40.38 -15.29
CA GLU A 163 -4.62 40.29 -16.69
C GLU A 163 -3.42 40.09 -17.62
N GLU A 164 -2.29 40.73 -17.33
CA GLU A 164 -1.04 40.55 -18.08
C GLU A 164 -0.47 39.15 -17.81
N LEU A 165 -0.49 38.69 -16.56
CA LEU A 165 -0.07 37.33 -16.20
C LEU A 165 -0.96 36.25 -16.82
N LYS A 166 -2.28 36.46 -16.88
CA LYS A 166 -3.20 35.55 -17.58
C LYS A 166 -2.91 35.52 -19.08
N LYS A 167 -2.67 36.67 -19.69
CA LYS A 167 -2.30 36.76 -21.10
C LYS A 167 -0.96 36.09 -21.39
N ASP A 168 0.05 36.32 -20.56
CA ASP A 168 1.36 35.66 -20.66
C ASP A 168 1.23 34.13 -20.48
N PHE A 169 0.35 33.68 -19.58
CA PHE A 169 0.06 32.26 -19.35
C PHE A 169 -0.67 31.62 -20.55
N ASP A 170 -1.65 32.32 -21.12
CA ASP A 170 -2.36 31.90 -22.33
C ASP A 170 -1.42 31.88 -23.56
N GLU A 171 -0.52 32.86 -23.67
CA GLU A 171 0.51 32.95 -24.71
C GLU A 171 1.58 31.85 -24.58
N LEU A 172 1.85 31.38 -23.35
CA LEU A 172 2.81 30.32 -23.11
C LEU A 172 2.35 28.95 -23.65
N ASN A 173 1.07 28.81 -24.05
CA ASN A 173 0.46 27.58 -24.58
C ASN A 173 0.89 26.30 -23.84
N VAL A 174 1.11 26.41 -22.52
CA VAL A 174 1.35 25.27 -21.65
C VAL A 174 -0.02 24.65 -21.43
N VAL A 175 -0.44 23.80 -22.37
CA VAL A 175 -1.56 22.90 -22.15
C VAL A 175 -1.11 21.95 -21.04
N ILE A 176 -1.45 22.30 -19.80
CA ILE A 176 -1.32 21.39 -18.67
C ILE A 176 -2.38 20.31 -18.90
N GLU A 177 -2.01 19.28 -19.65
CA GLU A 177 -2.82 18.08 -19.77
C GLU A 177 -2.85 17.41 -18.40
N THR A 178 -4.05 17.05 -17.96
CA THR A 178 -4.20 16.17 -16.80
C THR A 178 -3.74 14.75 -17.16
N ASP A 179 -3.27 14.00 -16.17
CA ASP A 179 -2.88 12.59 -16.36
C ASP A 179 -4.00 11.78 -17.02
N MET A 180 -5.26 12.00 -16.63
CA MET A 180 -6.43 11.38 -17.27
C MET A 180 -6.49 11.68 -18.78
N GLN A 181 -6.31 12.93 -19.20
CA GLN A 181 -6.32 13.29 -20.63
C GLN A 181 -5.19 12.62 -21.39
N ILE A 182 -4.00 12.54 -20.80
CA ILE A 182 -2.85 11.85 -21.37
C ILE A 182 -3.17 10.36 -21.52
N MET A 183 -3.65 9.70 -20.47
CA MET A 183 -4.01 8.28 -20.49
C MET A 183 -5.10 7.96 -21.52
N VAL A 184 -6.12 8.81 -21.67
CA VAL A 184 -7.15 8.65 -22.71
C VAL A 184 -6.52 8.68 -24.11
N ARG A 185 -5.60 9.63 -24.36
CA ARG A 185 -4.87 9.71 -25.64
C ARG A 185 -4.01 8.46 -25.89
N LEU A 186 -3.32 7.96 -24.86
CA LEU A 186 -2.50 6.75 -24.95
C LEU A 186 -3.34 5.51 -25.24
N ILE A 187 -4.48 5.34 -24.57
CA ILE A 187 -5.42 4.23 -24.83
C ILE A 187 -6.01 4.30 -26.24
N ASN A 188 -6.38 5.49 -26.71
CA ASN A 188 -6.87 5.68 -28.08
C ASN A 188 -5.80 5.33 -29.13
N LYS A 189 -4.54 5.71 -28.88
CA LYS A 189 -3.40 5.33 -29.72
C LYS A 189 -3.18 3.82 -29.73
N PHE A 190 -3.26 3.18 -28.57
CA PHE A 190 -3.14 1.72 -28.45
C PHE A 190 -4.26 0.97 -29.21
N ASN A 191 -5.51 1.44 -29.08
CA ASN A 191 -6.69 0.80 -29.68
C ASN A 191 -6.87 1.12 -31.18
N SER A 192 -6.17 2.11 -31.72
CA SER A 192 -6.31 2.50 -33.12
C SER A 192 -5.81 1.41 -34.08
N THR A 193 -6.56 1.16 -35.16
CA THR A 193 -6.13 0.28 -36.25
C THR A 193 -5.07 0.93 -37.14
N SER A 194 -4.95 2.26 -37.12
CA SER A 194 -3.97 3.00 -37.92
C SER A 194 -2.59 3.11 -37.27
N SER A 195 -2.47 2.80 -35.98
CA SER A 195 -1.20 2.92 -35.26
C SER A 195 -0.29 1.74 -35.50
N SER A 196 1.00 2.02 -35.67
CA SER A 196 2.03 0.98 -35.85
C SER A 196 2.23 0.16 -34.56
N LEU A 197 2.93 -0.97 -34.67
CA LEU A 197 3.27 -1.78 -33.50
C LEU A 197 4.13 -0.99 -32.50
N GLU A 198 5.11 -0.25 -32.98
CA GLU A 198 6.01 0.59 -32.17
C GLU A 198 5.23 1.70 -31.47
N GLU A 199 4.28 2.32 -32.16
CA GLU A 199 3.41 3.35 -31.60
C GLU A 199 2.50 2.81 -30.48
N LYS A 200 1.99 1.58 -30.65
CA LYS A 200 1.20 0.89 -29.63
C LYS A 200 2.04 0.50 -28.42
N ILE A 201 3.26 0.01 -28.65
CA ILE A 201 4.20 -0.33 -27.58
C ILE A 201 4.59 0.92 -26.80
N ALA A 202 4.94 2.02 -27.48
CA ALA A 202 5.24 3.29 -26.84
C ALA A 202 4.05 3.79 -26.01
N ALA A 203 2.83 3.70 -26.55
CA ALA A 203 1.64 4.11 -25.81
C ALA A 203 1.40 3.29 -24.53
N LEU A 204 1.60 1.97 -24.58
CA LEU A 204 1.50 1.10 -23.41
C LEU A 204 2.63 1.35 -22.40
N PHE A 205 3.85 1.59 -22.87
CA PHE A 205 4.98 1.90 -22.00
C PHE A 205 4.77 3.22 -21.26
N ASP A 206 4.34 4.27 -21.97
CA ASP A 206 4.03 5.55 -21.36
C ASP A 206 2.84 5.43 -20.38
N LEU A 207 1.82 4.63 -20.73
CA LEU A 207 0.66 4.42 -19.88
C LEU A 207 1.02 3.74 -18.55
N GLU A 208 1.97 2.79 -18.58
CA GLU A 208 2.43 2.08 -17.40
C GLU A 208 2.97 3.04 -16.32
N TYR A 209 3.69 4.09 -16.73
CA TYR A 209 4.18 5.13 -15.83
C TYR A 209 3.05 5.83 -15.05
N TYR A 210 1.95 6.18 -15.73
CA TYR A 210 0.85 6.91 -15.08
C TYR A 210 0.07 6.04 -14.11
N VAL A 211 -0.20 4.79 -14.47
CA VAL A 211 -1.06 3.88 -13.68
C VAL A 211 -0.36 3.32 -12.44
N HIS A 212 0.92 3.63 -12.23
CA HIS A 212 1.56 3.45 -10.93
C HIS A 212 0.91 4.26 -9.82
N GLN A 213 0.31 5.41 -10.17
CA GLN A 213 -0.49 6.17 -9.21
C GLN A 213 -1.87 5.52 -9.08
N MET A 214 -2.28 5.28 -7.84
CA MET A 214 -3.53 4.58 -7.53
C MET A 214 -4.75 5.27 -8.14
N ASP A 215 -4.82 6.60 -8.08
CA ASP A 215 -5.92 7.38 -8.65
C ASP A 215 -5.97 7.26 -10.18
N ASN A 216 -4.82 7.35 -10.85
CA ASN A 216 -4.72 7.17 -12.29
C ASN A 216 -5.15 5.77 -12.75
N ALA A 217 -4.83 4.74 -11.98
CA ALA A 217 -5.31 3.38 -12.26
C ALA A 217 -6.85 3.26 -12.10
N GLN A 218 -7.45 3.99 -11.15
CA GLN A 218 -8.90 4.08 -11.03
C GLN A 218 -9.53 4.90 -12.15
N ASP A 219 -8.86 5.97 -12.61
CA ASP A 219 -9.28 6.73 -13.78
C ASP A 219 -9.27 5.86 -15.03
N LEU A 220 -8.22 5.06 -15.24
CA LEU A 220 -8.13 4.08 -16.33
C LEU A 220 -9.32 3.12 -16.36
N LEU A 221 -9.79 2.69 -15.19
CA LEU A 221 -11.01 1.91 -15.05
C LEU A 221 -12.25 2.74 -15.43
N SER A 222 -12.37 3.97 -14.91
CA SER A 222 -13.56 4.82 -15.06
C SER A 222 -13.93 5.12 -16.52
N PHE A 223 -12.95 5.34 -17.39
CA PHE A 223 -13.19 5.58 -18.82
C PHE A 223 -13.11 4.28 -19.67
N GLY A 224 -13.05 3.11 -19.03
CA GLY A 224 -13.07 1.80 -19.70
C GLY A 224 -11.74 1.37 -20.32
N GLY A 225 -10.65 2.11 -20.10
CA GLY A 225 -9.33 1.79 -20.63
C GLY A 225 -8.76 0.48 -20.08
N LEU A 226 -9.09 0.11 -18.84
CA LEU A 226 -8.64 -1.15 -18.23
C LEU A 226 -9.00 -2.38 -19.10
N GLN A 227 -10.25 -2.45 -19.57
CA GLN A 227 -10.70 -3.57 -20.40
C GLN A 227 -9.99 -3.60 -21.76
N VAL A 228 -9.65 -2.44 -22.32
CA VAL A 228 -8.87 -2.34 -23.57
C VAL A 228 -7.49 -2.96 -23.36
N VAL A 229 -6.82 -2.66 -22.25
CA VAL A 229 -5.51 -3.26 -21.91
C VAL A 229 -5.63 -4.77 -21.67
N ILE A 230 -6.67 -5.23 -20.96
CA ILE A 230 -6.95 -6.67 -20.75
C ILE A 230 -7.12 -7.39 -22.09
N ASN A 231 -7.80 -6.77 -23.06
CA ASN A 231 -7.95 -7.33 -24.40
C ASN A 231 -6.61 -7.41 -25.15
N GLY A 232 -5.65 -6.52 -24.85
CA GLY A 232 -4.28 -6.56 -25.36
C GLY A 232 -3.53 -7.86 -25.04
N LEU A 233 -3.88 -8.55 -23.94
CA LEU A 233 -3.31 -9.86 -23.59
C LEU A 233 -3.64 -10.96 -24.62
N ASN A 234 -4.71 -10.77 -25.42
CA ASN A 234 -5.09 -11.68 -26.50
C ASN A 234 -4.40 -11.38 -27.85
N SER A 235 -3.50 -10.38 -27.91
CA SER A 235 -2.79 -10.05 -29.14
C SER A 235 -1.97 -11.23 -29.67
N THR A 236 -1.78 -11.31 -30.99
CA THR A 236 -0.81 -12.24 -31.59
C THR A 236 0.62 -11.79 -31.38
N GLU A 237 0.84 -10.50 -31.14
CA GLU A 237 2.16 -9.89 -30.96
C GLU A 237 2.67 -10.06 -29.52
N PRO A 238 3.81 -10.76 -29.29
CA PRO A 238 4.34 -10.99 -27.94
C PRO A 238 4.66 -9.70 -27.19
N LEU A 239 5.15 -8.67 -27.89
CA LEU A 239 5.45 -7.36 -27.30
C LEU A 239 4.17 -6.68 -26.78
N VAL A 240 3.06 -6.76 -27.50
CA VAL A 240 1.79 -6.21 -27.01
C VAL A 240 1.36 -6.92 -25.73
N LYS A 241 1.47 -8.25 -25.66
CA LYS A 241 1.18 -9.00 -24.42
C LYS A 241 2.09 -8.56 -23.28
N GLU A 242 3.38 -8.39 -23.55
CA GLU A 242 4.39 -7.97 -22.57
C GLU A 242 4.04 -6.61 -21.95
N TYR A 243 3.83 -5.58 -22.77
CA TYR A 243 3.55 -4.23 -22.28
C TYR A 243 2.13 -4.09 -21.73
N ALA A 244 1.14 -4.80 -22.27
CA ALA A 244 -0.20 -4.83 -21.68
C ALA A 244 -0.16 -5.47 -20.28
N ALA A 245 0.55 -6.59 -20.11
CA ALA A 245 0.76 -7.17 -18.79
C ALA A 245 1.54 -6.23 -17.86
N PHE A 246 2.48 -5.44 -18.40
CA PHE A 246 3.23 -4.49 -17.59
C PHE A 246 2.34 -3.38 -17.02
N VAL A 247 1.51 -2.75 -17.85
CA VAL A 247 0.47 -1.78 -17.44
C VAL A 247 -0.46 -2.39 -16.40
N LEU A 248 -0.97 -3.61 -16.63
CA LEU A 248 -1.88 -4.27 -15.70
C LEU A 248 -1.21 -4.55 -14.34
N GLY A 249 0.04 -4.99 -14.33
CA GLY A 249 0.76 -5.22 -13.08
C GLY A 249 0.96 -3.94 -12.27
N ALA A 250 1.24 -2.80 -12.92
CA ALA A 250 1.30 -1.50 -12.27
C ALA A 250 -0.08 -1.11 -11.72
N ALA A 251 -1.14 -1.21 -12.54
CA ALA A 251 -2.50 -0.82 -12.15
C ALA A 251 -3.10 -1.67 -11.01
N PHE A 252 -2.72 -2.95 -10.88
CA PHE A 252 -3.20 -3.83 -9.79
C PHE A 252 -2.52 -3.58 -8.46
N SER A 253 -1.30 -3.02 -8.48
CA SER A 253 -0.46 -2.91 -7.31
C SER A 253 -1.11 -2.00 -6.27
N SER A 254 -1.46 -2.56 -5.11
CA SER A 254 -2.14 -1.86 -4.01
C SER A 254 -3.47 -1.22 -4.39
N ASN A 255 -4.19 -1.75 -5.40
CA ASN A 255 -5.46 -1.19 -5.87
C ASN A 255 -6.60 -2.23 -5.91
N PRO A 256 -7.30 -2.47 -4.79
CA PRO A 256 -8.29 -3.54 -4.69
C PRO A 256 -9.48 -3.36 -5.65
N LYS A 257 -9.92 -2.12 -5.91
CA LYS A 257 -11.01 -1.83 -6.85
C LYS A 257 -10.64 -2.25 -8.27
N VAL A 258 -9.43 -1.89 -8.72
CA VAL A 258 -8.94 -2.29 -10.05
C VAL A 258 -8.71 -3.80 -10.13
N GLN A 259 -8.22 -4.44 -9.06
CA GLN A 259 -8.07 -5.90 -9.01
C GLN A 259 -9.41 -6.63 -9.20
N VAL A 260 -10.50 -6.18 -8.56
CA VAL A 260 -11.84 -6.76 -8.72
C VAL A 260 -12.29 -6.72 -10.17
N GLU A 261 -12.28 -5.53 -10.76
CA GLU A 261 -12.71 -5.30 -12.14
C GLU A 261 -11.84 -6.07 -13.14
N ALA A 262 -10.54 -6.22 -12.85
CA ALA A 262 -9.64 -7.02 -13.68
C ALA A 262 -9.97 -8.52 -13.65
N ILE A 263 -10.37 -9.06 -12.50
CA ILE A 263 -10.83 -10.46 -12.40
C ILE A 263 -12.12 -10.64 -13.20
N GLU A 264 -13.08 -9.72 -13.06
CA GLU A 264 -14.36 -9.75 -13.78
C GLU A 264 -14.17 -9.59 -15.29
N GLY A 265 -13.21 -8.76 -15.71
CA GLY A 265 -12.77 -8.59 -17.10
C GLY A 265 -11.99 -9.79 -17.67
N GLY A 266 -11.74 -10.83 -16.87
CA GLY A 266 -11.09 -12.08 -17.30
C GLY A 266 -9.56 -12.02 -17.37
N ALA A 267 -8.92 -11.03 -16.73
CA ALA A 267 -7.46 -10.88 -16.76
C ALA A 267 -6.74 -12.13 -16.22
N LEU A 268 -7.18 -12.69 -15.09
CA LEU A 268 -6.55 -13.86 -14.46
C LEU A 268 -6.43 -15.06 -15.40
N GLN A 269 -7.51 -15.39 -16.12
CA GLN A 269 -7.49 -16.52 -17.06
C GLN A 269 -6.50 -16.27 -18.20
N LYS A 270 -6.47 -15.05 -18.76
CA LYS A 270 -5.54 -14.67 -19.83
C LYS A 270 -4.09 -14.75 -19.36
N LEU A 271 -3.78 -14.21 -18.18
CA LEU A 271 -2.44 -14.26 -17.58
C LEU A 271 -1.97 -15.71 -17.41
N LEU A 272 -2.82 -16.60 -16.88
CA LEU A 272 -2.50 -18.02 -16.72
C LEU A 272 -2.25 -18.72 -18.05
N VAL A 273 -3.07 -18.45 -19.08
CA VAL A 273 -2.87 -19.02 -20.42
C VAL A 273 -1.54 -18.57 -21.03
N ILE A 274 -1.16 -17.31 -20.86
CA ILE A 274 0.12 -16.80 -21.38
C ILE A 274 1.30 -17.47 -20.67
N LEU A 275 1.24 -17.66 -19.34
CA LEU A 275 2.28 -18.39 -18.61
C LEU A 275 2.36 -19.87 -18.97
N ALA A 276 1.23 -20.49 -19.31
CA ALA A 276 1.14 -21.91 -19.66
C ALA A 276 1.54 -22.21 -21.13
N THR A 277 1.73 -21.19 -21.96
CA THR A 277 2.07 -21.36 -23.38
C THR A 277 3.48 -20.88 -23.70
N GLU A 278 3.98 -21.25 -24.88
CA GLU A 278 5.29 -20.79 -25.36
C GLU A 278 5.24 -19.29 -25.65
N GLN A 279 6.08 -18.53 -24.94
CA GLN A 279 6.18 -17.08 -25.03
C GLN A 279 7.63 -16.65 -24.75
N PRO A 280 8.06 -15.48 -25.24
CA PRO A 280 9.35 -14.91 -24.85
C PRO A 280 9.47 -14.74 -23.34
N LEU A 281 10.69 -14.94 -22.82
CA LEU A 281 10.95 -14.81 -21.38
C LEU A 281 10.59 -13.41 -20.85
N THR A 282 10.76 -12.37 -21.65
CA THR A 282 10.40 -10.98 -21.29
C THR A 282 8.89 -10.83 -21.06
N ALA A 283 8.07 -11.40 -21.95
CA ALA A 283 6.62 -11.46 -21.76
C ALA A 283 6.24 -12.26 -20.51
N LYS A 284 6.84 -13.46 -20.29
CA LYS A 284 6.59 -14.25 -19.08
C LYS A 284 6.94 -13.49 -17.80
N LYS A 285 8.03 -12.70 -17.79
CA LYS A 285 8.41 -11.83 -16.66
C LYS A 285 7.33 -10.81 -16.31
N LYS A 286 6.78 -10.11 -17.32
CA LYS A 286 5.73 -9.08 -17.12
C LYS A 286 4.37 -9.67 -16.79
N VAL A 287 4.04 -10.82 -17.37
CA VAL A 287 2.81 -11.56 -17.05
C VAL A 287 2.86 -12.11 -15.63
N LEU A 288 3.99 -12.65 -15.21
CA LEU A 288 4.18 -13.09 -13.82
C LEU A 288 4.10 -11.89 -12.84
N PHE A 289 4.65 -10.73 -13.21
CA PHE A 289 4.46 -9.50 -12.43
C PHE A 289 2.99 -9.17 -12.24
N ALA A 290 2.21 -9.10 -13.33
CA ALA A 290 0.79 -8.82 -13.27
C ALA A 290 0.03 -9.84 -12.43
N LEU A 291 0.36 -11.13 -12.57
CA LEU A 291 -0.25 -12.19 -11.78
C LEU A 291 0.07 -12.00 -10.28
N CYS A 292 1.32 -11.72 -9.92
CA CYS A 292 1.69 -11.46 -8.52
C CYS A 292 0.92 -10.27 -7.95
N SER A 293 0.87 -9.15 -8.68
CA SER A 293 0.16 -7.94 -8.24
C SER A 293 -1.35 -8.16 -8.13
N LEU A 294 -1.94 -9.04 -8.95
CA LEU A 294 -3.36 -9.37 -8.89
C LEU A 294 -3.74 -10.25 -7.68
N LEU A 295 -2.83 -11.11 -7.23
CA LEU A 295 -3.12 -12.12 -6.19
C LEU A 295 -2.84 -11.62 -4.77
N ARG A 296 -1.87 -10.71 -4.61
CA ARG A 296 -1.50 -10.17 -3.29
C ARG A 296 -2.63 -9.37 -2.68
N HIS A 297 -2.85 -9.59 -1.39
CA HIS A 297 -3.89 -8.97 -0.58
C HIS A 297 -5.32 -9.13 -1.12
N PHE A 298 -5.56 -10.13 -1.97
CA PHE A 298 -6.85 -10.34 -2.62
C PHE A 298 -7.30 -11.81 -2.58
N PRO A 299 -7.88 -12.28 -1.46
CA PRO A 299 -8.20 -13.70 -1.25
C PRO A 299 -9.20 -14.26 -2.26
N TYR A 300 -10.12 -13.44 -2.79
CA TYR A 300 -11.02 -13.86 -3.86
C TYR A 300 -10.26 -14.23 -5.15
N ALA A 301 -9.28 -13.43 -5.58
CA ALA A 301 -8.42 -13.75 -6.72
C ALA A 301 -7.55 -14.99 -6.45
N GLN A 302 -7.02 -15.14 -5.22
CA GLN A 302 -6.28 -16.35 -4.82
C GLN A 302 -7.16 -17.61 -4.95
N ARG A 303 -8.41 -17.56 -4.49
CA ARG A 303 -9.36 -18.67 -4.64
C ARG A 303 -9.60 -19.01 -6.11
N GLN A 304 -9.80 -18.00 -6.95
CA GLN A 304 -10.04 -18.21 -8.38
C GLN A 304 -8.79 -18.76 -9.10
N PHE A 305 -7.61 -18.28 -8.72
CA PHE A 305 -6.33 -18.78 -9.21
C PHE A 305 -6.16 -20.27 -8.92
N LEU A 306 -6.48 -20.72 -7.70
CA LEU A 306 -6.46 -22.14 -7.36
C LEU A 306 -7.46 -22.95 -8.20
N LYS A 307 -8.69 -22.45 -8.37
CA LYS A 307 -9.73 -23.12 -9.19
C LYS A 307 -9.33 -23.27 -10.66
N LEU A 308 -8.58 -22.31 -11.20
CA LEU A 308 -8.07 -22.34 -12.57
C LEU A 308 -6.78 -23.15 -12.73
N GLY A 309 -6.36 -23.91 -11.72
CA GLY A 309 -5.15 -24.73 -11.78
C GLY A 309 -3.86 -23.90 -11.75
N GLY A 310 -3.90 -22.69 -11.19
CA GLY A 310 -2.78 -21.76 -11.21
C GLY A 310 -1.49 -22.30 -10.58
N LEU A 311 -1.59 -23.13 -9.54
CA LEU A 311 -0.42 -23.79 -8.94
C LEU A 311 0.28 -24.75 -9.91
N GLN A 312 -0.48 -25.43 -10.78
CA GLN A 312 0.09 -26.30 -11.80
C GLN A 312 0.81 -25.48 -12.88
N VAL A 313 0.22 -24.34 -13.29
CA VAL A 313 0.86 -23.41 -14.24
C VAL A 313 2.18 -22.89 -13.69
N LEU A 314 2.19 -22.42 -12.43
CA LEU A 314 3.42 -21.96 -11.78
C LEU A 314 4.45 -23.09 -11.63
N ARG A 315 4.01 -24.32 -11.36
CA ARG A 315 4.90 -25.48 -11.26
C ARG A 315 5.56 -25.77 -12.60
N SER A 316 4.80 -25.77 -13.69
CA SER A 316 5.35 -25.94 -15.03
C SER A 316 6.32 -24.81 -15.38
N LEU A 317 6.00 -23.57 -15.02
CA LEU A 317 6.85 -22.41 -15.28
C LEU A 317 8.23 -22.52 -14.58
N VAL A 318 8.29 -22.98 -13.34
CA VAL A 318 9.58 -23.11 -12.61
C VAL A 318 10.38 -24.35 -13.02
N GLN A 319 9.77 -25.31 -13.71
CA GLN A 319 10.42 -26.53 -14.22
C GLN A 319 10.84 -26.42 -15.69
N GLU A 320 10.34 -25.40 -16.39
CA GLU A 320 10.71 -25.09 -17.77
C GLU A 320 12.17 -24.63 -17.82
N LYS A 321 12.89 -25.02 -18.88
CA LYS A 321 14.29 -24.62 -19.08
C LYS A 321 14.34 -23.17 -19.54
N GLY A 322 15.25 -22.37 -19.00
CA GLY A 322 15.43 -20.96 -19.36
C GLY A 322 14.52 -19.98 -18.61
N THR A 323 13.71 -20.46 -17.66
CA THR A 323 12.84 -19.66 -16.78
C THR A 323 13.27 -19.71 -15.32
N GLU A 324 14.48 -20.19 -15.02
CA GLU A 324 15.00 -20.39 -13.67
C GLU A 324 14.99 -19.09 -12.86
N VAL A 325 15.25 -17.96 -13.53
CA VAL A 325 15.19 -16.61 -12.95
C VAL A 325 13.80 -16.20 -12.46
N LEU A 326 12.73 -16.90 -12.89
CA LEU A 326 11.36 -16.68 -12.43
C LEU A 326 11.05 -17.45 -11.16
N ALA A 327 11.81 -18.51 -10.84
CA ALA A 327 11.53 -19.39 -9.72
C ALA A 327 11.54 -18.64 -8.38
N VAL A 328 12.52 -17.74 -8.17
CA VAL A 328 12.59 -16.91 -6.96
C VAL A 328 11.32 -16.09 -6.81
N ARG A 329 10.85 -15.43 -7.88
CA ARG A 329 9.64 -14.62 -7.86
C ARG A 329 8.37 -15.44 -7.58
N VAL A 330 8.30 -16.65 -8.11
CA VAL A 330 7.20 -17.59 -7.83
C VAL A 330 7.22 -18.01 -6.37
N ILE A 331 8.39 -18.36 -5.82
CA ILE A 331 8.54 -18.73 -4.41
C ILE A 331 8.20 -17.56 -3.49
N THR A 332 8.66 -16.35 -3.80
CA THR A 332 8.27 -15.15 -3.05
C THR A 332 6.76 -14.93 -3.09
N LEU A 333 6.10 -15.10 -4.24
CA LEU A 333 4.64 -15.04 -4.30
C LEU A 333 4.00 -16.08 -3.37
N LEU A 334 4.44 -17.34 -3.40
CA LEU A 334 3.87 -18.37 -2.54
C LEU A 334 4.08 -18.07 -1.05
N TYR A 335 5.24 -17.55 -0.67
CA TYR A 335 5.50 -17.04 0.67
C TYR A 335 4.53 -15.92 1.05
N ASP A 336 4.35 -14.93 0.18
CA ASP A 336 3.44 -13.81 0.42
C ASP A 336 2.01 -14.30 0.64
N LEU A 337 1.49 -15.21 -0.21
CA LEU A 337 0.13 -15.72 -0.07
C LEU A 337 -0.09 -16.55 1.20
N VAL A 338 0.92 -17.34 1.61
CA VAL A 338 0.86 -18.13 2.85
C VAL A 338 0.88 -17.20 4.06
N THR A 339 1.80 -16.24 4.09
CA THR A 339 1.97 -15.31 5.21
C THR A 339 0.77 -14.37 5.34
N GLU A 340 0.22 -13.86 4.24
CA GLU A 340 -1.03 -13.08 4.25
C GLU A 340 -2.17 -13.82 4.96
N LYS A 341 -2.33 -15.12 4.68
CA LYS A 341 -3.35 -15.93 5.33
C LYS A 341 -3.06 -16.12 6.82
N MET A 342 -1.81 -16.43 7.17
CA MET A 342 -1.39 -16.60 8.57
C MET A 342 -1.62 -15.31 9.37
N PHE A 343 -1.20 -14.16 8.84
CA PHE A 343 -1.42 -12.87 9.50
C PHE A 343 -2.89 -12.53 9.64
N ALA A 344 -3.72 -12.82 8.64
CA ALA A 344 -5.17 -12.61 8.75
C ALA A 344 -5.80 -13.49 9.86
N GLU A 345 -5.30 -14.72 10.05
CA GLU A 345 -5.74 -15.63 11.12
C GLU A 345 -5.26 -15.14 12.50
N GLU A 346 -3.99 -14.73 12.63
CA GLU A 346 -3.41 -14.19 13.87
C GLU A 346 -4.08 -12.87 14.31
N GLU A 347 -4.31 -11.95 13.36
CA GLU A 347 -4.98 -10.68 13.62
C GLU A 347 -6.39 -10.90 14.18
N ALA A 348 -7.11 -11.90 13.67
CA ALA A 348 -8.44 -12.27 14.12
C ALA A 348 -8.48 -12.86 15.53
N GLU A 349 -7.42 -13.57 15.94
CA GLU A 349 -7.29 -14.07 17.31
C GLU A 349 -7.01 -12.94 18.30
N LEU A 350 -6.23 -11.92 17.89
CA LEU A 350 -5.81 -10.82 18.76
C LEU A 350 -6.86 -9.72 18.91
N THR A 351 -7.54 -9.34 17.84
CA THR A 351 -8.28 -8.07 17.82
C THR A 351 -9.78 -8.19 18.08
N GLN A 352 -10.43 -9.35 17.96
CA GLN A 352 -11.91 -9.49 17.94
C GLN A 352 -12.67 -8.56 16.95
N GLU A 353 -11.98 -7.65 16.25
CA GLU A 353 -12.51 -6.57 15.41
C GLU A 353 -12.23 -6.78 13.91
N THR A 354 -11.51 -7.83 13.51
CA THR A 354 -11.26 -8.09 12.09
C THR A 354 -12.60 -8.32 11.39
N SER A 355 -12.81 -7.66 10.25
CA SER A 355 -14.03 -7.85 9.44
C SER A 355 -14.21 -9.35 9.18
N PRO A 356 -15.27 -10.00 9.70
CA PRO A 356 -15.43 -11.45 9.61
C PRO A 356 -15.40 -11.93 8.15
N GLU A 357 -15.77 -11.06 7.21
CA GLU A 357 -15.78 -11.31 5.77
C GLU A 357 -14.38 -11.56 5.20
N LYS A 358 -13.38 -10.72 5.53
CA LYS A 358 -12.01 -10.86 5.00
C LYS A 358 -11.38 -12.17 5.46
N LEU A 359 -11.47 -12.48 6.75
CA LEU A 359 -10.98 -13.74 7.31
C LEU A 359 -11.72 -14.94 6.70
N GLN A 360 -13.04 -14.84 6.53
CA GLN A 360 -13.83 -15.90 5.88
C GLN A 360 -13.38 -16.13 4.44
N GLN A 361 -13.03 -15.09 3.69
CA GLN A 361 -12.48 -15.25 2.34
C GLN A 361 -11.12 -15.96 2.36
N TYR A 362 -10.20 -15.60 3.24
CA TYR A 362 -8.90 -16.28 3.38
C TYR A 362 -9.05 -17.76 3.82
N ARG A 363 -10.02 -18.06 4.70
CA ARG A 363 -10.33 -19.45 5.09
C ARG A 363 -10.79 -20.31 3.91
N GLN A 364 -11.46 -19.71 2.92
CA GLN A 364 -11.87 -20.41 1.70
C GLN A 364 -10.72 -20.65 0.71
N VAL A 365 -9.55 -20.02 0.92
CA VAL A 365 -8.35 -20.25 0.12
C VAL A 365 -7.63 -21.50 0.63
N HIS A 366 -7.77 -22.59 -0.12
CA HIS A 366 -7.17 -23.90 0.17
C HIS A 366 -5.74 -24.00 -0.40
N LEU A 367 -4.89 -23.02 -0.09
CA LEU A 367 -3.53 -22.92 -0.65
C LEU A 367 -2.61 -24.03 -0.13
N LEU A 368 -2.49 -24.22 1.18
CA LEU A 368 -1.55 -25.18 1.79
C LEU A 368 -1.77 -26.64 1.32
N PRO A 369 -3.01 -27.18 1.28
CA PRO A 369 -3.25 -28.50 0.71
C PRO A 369 -2.83 -28.57 -0.76
N GLY A 370 -3.19 -27.55 -1.56
CA GLY A 370 -2.82 -27.47 -2.97
C GLY A 370 -1.32 -27.45 -3.20
N LEU A 371 -0.55 -26.75 -2.35
CA LEU A 371 0.92 -26.73 -2.41
C LEU A 371 1.50 -28.14 -2.18
N ARG A 372 1.00 -28.85 -1.17
CA ARG A 372 1.44 -30.21 -0.84
C ARG A 372 1.12 -31.19 -1.96
N GLU A 373 -0.10 -31.16 -2.49
CA GLU A 373 -0.56 -32.07 -3.55
C GLU A 373 0.20 -31.85 -4.86
N GLN A 374 0.57 -30.60 -5.15
CA GLN A 374 1.29 -30.23 -6.37
C GLN A 374 2.82 -30.37 -6.23
N GLY A 375 3.33 -30.89 -5.12
CA GLY A 375 4.77 -31.15 -4.91
C GLY A 375 5.60 -29.89 -4.71
N TRP A 376 5.00 -28.80 -4.22
CA TRP A 376 5.73 -27.55 -3.97
C TRP A 376 6.72 -27.68 -2.82
N CYS A 377 6.49 -28.59 -1.86
CA CYS A 377 7.45 -28.85 -0.79
C CYS A 377 8.84 -29.19 -1.38
N GLU A 378 8.90 -30.18 -2.27
CA GLU A 378 10.14 -30.66 -2.87
C GLU A 378 10.72 -29.68 -3.89
N ILE A 379 9.86 -28.93 -4.59
CA ILE A 379 10.30 -27.87 -5.52
C ILE A 379 10.98 -26.75 -4.76
N THR A 380 10.36 -26.21 -3.72
CA THR A 380 10.92 -25.15 -2.88
C THR A 380 12.25 -25.60 -2.26
N ALA A 381 12.31 -26.81 -1.70
CA ALA A 381 13.54 -27.35 -1.12
C ALA A 381 14.70 -27.41 -2.13
N ARG A 382 14.43 -27.82 -3.37
CA ARG A 382 15.45 -27.90 -4.43
C ARG A 382 16.00 -26.53 -4.85
N LEU A 383 15.23 -25.46 -4.67
CA LEU A 383 15.67 -24.10 -5.02
C LEU A 383 16.73 -23.54 -4.06
N LEU A 384 17.02 -24.21 -2.93
CA LEU A 384 18.21 -23.89 -2.11
C LEU A 384 19.54 -24.10 -2.87
N ALA A 385 19.53 -24.85 -3.98
CA ALA A 385 20.70 -25.06 -4.82
C ALA A 385 21.06 -23.82 -5.66
N LEU A 386 20.24 -22.75 -5.68
CA LEU A 386 20.56 -21.50 -6.36
C LEU A 386 21.84 -20.88 -5.77
N PRO A 387 22.69 -20.21 -6.58
CA PRO A 387 23.94 -19.66 -6.10
C PRO A 387 23.78 -18.35 -5.31
N GLU A 388 22.73 -17.56 -5.58
CA GLU A 388 22.55 -16.25 -4.97
C GLU A 388 22.03 -16.34 -3.52
N HIS A 389 22.65 -15.60 -2.60
CA HIS A 389 22.24 -15.59 -1.19
C HIS A 389 20.83 -15.01 -0.98
N ASP A 390 20.46 -13.95 -1.69
CA ASP A 390 19.11 -13.37 -1.65
C ASP A 390 18.06 -14.41 -2.08
N ALA A 391 18.33 -15.17 -3.14
CA ALA A 391 17.44 -16.24 -3.58
C ALA A 391 17.30 -17.33 -2.50
N ARG A 392 18.42 -17.77 -1.90
CA ARG A 392 18.41 -18.74 -0.80
C ARG A 392 17.65 -18.23 0.42
N GLU A 393 17.78 -16.95 0.77
CA GLU A 393 17.01 -16.31 1.84
C GLU A 393 15.51 -16.46 1.61
N LYS A 394 15.01 -16.08 0.42
CA LYS A 394 13.59 -16.20 0.08
C LYS A 394 13.12 -17.65 0.12
N VAL A 395 13.96 -18.58 -0.33
CA VAL A 395 13.67 -20.02 -0.23
C VAL A 395 13.62 -20.49 1.23
N LEU A 396 14.59 -20.10 2.07
CA LEU A 396 14.63 -20.46 3.50
C LEU A 396 13.41 -19.91 4.25
N GLN A 397 13.03 -18.66 4.01
CA GLN A 397 11.80 -18.06 4.54
C GLN A 397 10.57 -18.87 4.13
N THR A 398 10.50 -19.28 2.86
CA THR A 398 9.40 -20.10 2.34
C THR A 398 9.37 -21.50 2.96
N LEU A 399 10.52 -22.15 3.13
CA LEU A 399 10.62 -23.44 3.84
C LEU A 399 10.13 -23.32 5.28
N GLY A 400 10.46 -22.21 5.96
CA GLY A 400 10.01 -21.92 7.32
C GLY A 400 8.50 -21.85 7.44
N VAL A 401 7.82 -21.06 6.59
CA VAL A 401 6.35 -20.93 6.65
C VAL A 401 5.63 -22.21 6.20
N LEU A 402 6.25 -23.00 5.32
CA LEU A 402 5.70 -24.29 4.88
C LEU A 402 6.03 -25.46 5.81
N LEU A 403 6.83 -25.24 6.85
CA LEU A 403 7.34 -26.31 7.72
C LEU A 403 6.20 -27.16 8.30
N THR A 404 5.13 -26.55 8.79
CA THR A 404 3.97 -27.26 9.35
C THR A 404 3.25 -28.14 8.33
N THR A 405 3.24 -27.72 7.07
CA THR A 405 2.55 -28.42 5.97
C THR A 405 3.43 -29.49 5.32
N CYS A 406 4.74 -29.24 5.27
CA CYS A 406 5.71 -30.04 4.52
C CYS A 406 6.66 -30.85 5.40
N GLN A 407 6.49 -30.86 6.73
CA GLN A 407 7.42 -31.49 7.68
C GLN A 407 7.80 -32.92 7.32
N ASP A 408 6.81 -33.77 7.02
CA ASP A 408 7.04 -35.18 6.66
C ASP A 408 7.88 -35.31 5.40
N ARG A 409 7.64 -34.45 4.39
CA ARG A 409 8.39 -34.44 3.14
C ARG A 409 9.83 -33.97 3.36
N TYR A 410 10.01 -32.91 4.13
CA TYR A 410 11.33 -32.36 4.45
C TYR A 410 12.19 -33.33 5.26
N ARG A 411 11.61 -34.03 6.23
CA ARG A 411 12.33 -35.07 7.01
C ARG A 411 12.77 -36.26 6.16
N GLN A 412 11.99 -36.59 5.13
CA GLN A 412 12.27 -37.71 4.23
C GLN A 412 13.22 -37.33 3.07
N ASP A 413 13.62 -36.06 2.95
CA ASP A 413 14.47 -35.57 1.87
C ASP A 413 15.95 -35.51 2.31
N PRO A 414 16.78 -36.52 1.98
CA PRO A 414 18.18 -36.53 2.35
C PRO A 414 19.02 -35.51 1.56
N GLN A 415 18.51 -34.97 0.45
CA GLN A 415 19.18 -33.91 -0.30
C GLN A 415 19.00 -32.59 0.43
N LEU A 416 17.79 -32.28 0.88
CA LEU A 416 17.53 -31.07 1.70
C LEU A 416 18.40 -31.06 2.96
N SER A 417 18.48 -32.16 3.71
CA SER A 417 19.32 -32.21 4.91
C SER A 417 20.80 -31.97 4.61
N ARG A 418 21.31 -32.51 3.50
CA ARG A 418 22.70 -32.29 3.05
C ARG A 418 22.94 -30.84 2.64
N THR A 419 22.02 -30.25 1.88
CA THR A 419 22.11 -28.84 1.46
C THR A 419 22.07 -27.90 2.66
N LEU A 420 21.15 -28.11 3.61
CA LEU A 420 21.08 -27.31 4.84
C LEU A 420 22.37 -27.42 5.68
N ALA A 421 22.93 -28.62 5.83
CA ALA A 421 24.21 -28.80 6.54
C ALA A 421 25.38 -28.09 5.83
N SER A 422 25.41 -28.12 4.49
CA SER A 422 26.41 -27.39 3.70
C SER A 422 26.26 -25.87 3.87
N LEU A 423 25.02 -25.36 3.79
CA LEU A 423 24.72 -23.94 3.97
C LEU A 423 25.00 -23.48 5.39
N GLN A 424 24.77 -24.33 6.40
CA GLN A 424 25.13 -24.04 7.79
C GLN A 424 26.63 -23.77 7.93
N ALA A 425 27.49 -24.62 7.37
CA ALA A 425 28.94 -24.44 7.41
C ALA A 425 29.40 -23.18 6.64
N GLU A 426 28.79 -22.92 5.48
CA GLU A 426 29.04 -21.72 4.67
C GLU A 426 28.68 -20.44 5.43
N TYR A 427 27.44 -20.33 5.93
CA TYR A 427 26.97 -19.14 6.65
C TYR A 427 27.62 -18.98 8.02
N GLN A 428 28.04 -20.07 8.68
CA GLN A 428 28.86 -19.97 9.90
C GLN A 428 30.20 -19.30 9.62
N THR A 429 30.84 -19.60 8.48
CA THR A 429 32.08 -18.96 8.07
C THR A 429 31.84 -17.48 7.78
N LEU A 430 30.81 -17.15 6.99
CA LEU A 430 30.50 -15.77 6.61
C LEU A 430 30.06 -14.91 7.80
N ALA A 431 29.21 -15.42 8.68
CA ALA A 431 28.79 -14.71 9.91
C ALA A 431 29.94 -14.49 10.89
N SER A 432 30.98 -15.33 10.85
CA SER A 432 32.20 -15.13 11.65
C SER A 432 33.09 -14.01 11.09
N LEU A 433 33.06 -13.79 9.78
CA LEU A 433 33.75 -12.67 9.14
C LEU A 433 33.02 -11.35 9.43
N GLU A 434 31.69 -11.32 9.31
CA GLU A 434 30.87 -10.16 9.73
C GLU A 434 31.16 -9.75 11.18
N LEU A 435 31.28 -10.74 12.08
CA LEU A 435 31.62 -10.46 13.48
C LEU A 435 33.02 -9.84 13.66
N GLN A 436 34.00 -10.28 12.87
CA GLN A 436 35.37 -9.74 12.91
C GLN A 436 35.41 -8.30 12.39
N ASP A 437 34.54 -7.97 11.44
CA ASP A 437 34.38 -6.62 10.90
C ASP A 437 33.52 -5.71 11.81
N GLY A 438 33.03 -6.22 12.94
CA GLY A 438 32.28 -5.48 13.95
C GLY A 438 30.76 -5.42 13.71
N GLU A 439 30.23 -6.28 12.84
CA GLU A 439 28.80 -6.39 12.56
C GLU A 439 28.15 -7.46 13.47
N ASP A 440 27.61 -7.00 14.61
CA ASP A 440 26.92 -7.85 15.61
C ASP A 440 25.50 -8.28 15.19
N GLU A 441 24.92 -7.68 14.16
CA GLU A 441 23.64 -8.08 13.52
C GLU A 441 23.81 -8.18 12.00
N GLY A 442 24.83 -8.93 11.56
CA GLY A 442 25.13 -9.12 10.15
C GLY A 442 24.10 -9.96 9.39
N TYR A 443 24.03 -9.75 8.09
CA TYR A 443 23.12 -10.44 7.17
C TYR A 443 23.29 -11.96 7.19
N PHE A 444 24.53 -12.46 7.19
CA PHE A 444 24.81 -13.89 7.20
C PHE A 444 24.51 -14.53 8.56
N ARG A 445 24.54 -13.76 9.66
CA ARG A 445 24.08 -14.25 10.97
C ARG A 445 22.58 -14.56 10.97
N GLU A 446 21.75 -13.74 10.34
CA GLU A 446 20.31 -14.02 10.21
C GLU A 446 20.03 -15.25 9.35
N LEU A 447 20.77 -15.41 8.24
CA LEU A 447 20.68 -16.59 7.38
C LEU A 447 21.10 -17.87 8.12
N LEU A 448 22.20 -17.81 8.88
CA LEU A 448 22.64 -18.92 9.72
C LEU A 448 21.54 -19.29 10.74
N GLY A 449 20.95 -18.30 11.40
CA GLY A 449 19.85 -18.51 12.34
C GLY A 449 18.63 -19.19 11.70
N SER A 450 18.31 -18.83 10.46
CA SER A 450 17.23 -19.45 9.67
C SER A 450 17.53 -20.92 9.36
N VAL A 451 18.76 -21.24 8.95
CA VAL A 451 19.21 -22.62 8.68
C VAL A 451 19.22 -23.47 9.96
N ASP A 452 19.75 -22.92 11.06
CA ASP A 452 19.81 -23.60 12.35
C ASP A 452 18.41 -23.92 12.88
N SER A 453 17.48 -22.98 12.74
CA SER A 453 16.08 -23.16 13.12
C SER A 453 15.44 -24.31 12.33
N LEU A 454 15.60 -24.32 11.00
CA LEU A 454 15.08 -25.40 10.15
C LEU A 454 15.71 -26.75 10.49
N LEU A 455 17.03 -26.82 10.66
CA LEU A 455 17.73 -28.06 11.04
C LEU A 455 17.25 -28.58 12.39
N LYS A 456 16.93 -27.71 13.34
CA LYS A 456 16.42 -28.09 14.66
C LYS A 456 15.02 -28.70 14.57
N GLU A 457 14.14 -28.11 13.79
CA GLU A 457 12.75 -28.59 13.62
C GLU A 457 12.63 -29.87 12.76
N LEU A 458 13.64 -30.14 11.93
CA LEU A 458 13.70 -31.33 11.07
C LEU A 458 14.39 -32.54 11.73
N ARG A 459 15.04 -32.37 12.88
CA ARG A 459 15.45 -33.48 13.75
C ARG A 459 14.23 -34.14 14.41
#